data_AF-A0A972RVB3-F1
#
_entry.id   AF-A0A972RVB3-F1
#
_cell.length_a   1.000
_cell.length_b   1.000
_cell.length_c   1.000
_cell.angle_alpha   90.00
_cell.angle_beta   90.00
_cell.angle_gamma   90.00
#
_symmetry.space_group_name_H-M   'P 1'
#
loop_
_entity.id
_entity.type
_entity.pdbx_description
1 polymer ?
#
loop_
_entity_poly.entity_id
_entity_poly.type
_entity_poly.pdbx_seq_one_letter_code
_entity_poly.pdbx_strand_id
1 'polypeptide(L)'
;MTLYIIILILGTIGVAIVTFTEKLSKNPIIKFGSYIVYFALIEFILYQITDGIEIPLLILGVFVGIALLILLVKGSFILTSSNVTIKYIVSFFFLGLAIFAGYKLYDSIMNPIRFNAEKHVRYKAAIDELKRIRTAQKAYKREFDKYTPDLDSLRHFIETGEMTVIKRIGEVPDSIYLQNNNDLAKAEKYCLKIKLDGFVRDTNRVAIKDTLFKDYDINKFGIVPFTDGLRFDMDTAYVTAGGGELKINVFEAKVSNLDLLKGLDRQLILNLNDYAIKNNRYPGLKVGDLEENNNGEGNWDKEYDILDKK
;
A
#
# COMPACT_ATOMS: atom_id res chain seq x y z
N MET A 1 -18.74 9.53 -9.48
CA MET A 1 -17.54 9.68 -10.34
C MET A 1 -17.78 9.13 -11.74
N THR A 2 -18.20 7.87 -11.89
CA THR A 2 -18.40 7.20 -13.20
C THR A 2 -19.44 7.86 -14.11
N LEU A 3 -20.58 8.31 -13.57
CA LEU A 3 -21.63 8.99 -14.35
C LEU A 3 -21.20 10.37 -14.87
N TYR A 4 -20.43 11.10 -14.05
CA TYR A 4 -19.91 12.42 -14.41
C TYR A 4 -18.89 12.33 -15.54
N ILE A 5 -17.99 11.33 -15.48
CA ILE A 5 -17.02 11.02 -16.54
C ILE A 5 -17.74 10.63 -17.85
N ILE A 6 -18.80 9.82 -17.79
CA ILE A 6 -19.58 9.43 -18.97
C ILE A 6 -20.29 10.65 -19.59
N ILE A 7 -20.89 11.52 -18.79
CA ILE A 7 -21.54 12.76 -19.27
C ILE A 7 -20.50 13.70 -19.92
N LEU A 8 -19.30 13.79 -19.36
CA LEU A 8 -18.18 14.56 -19.92
C LEU A 8 -17.66 13.99 -21.24
N ILE A 9 -17.51 12.67 -21.33
CA ILE A 9 -17.13 11.99 -22.57
C ILE A 9 -18.21 12.20 -23.64
N LEU A 10 -19.49 12.09 -23.29
CA LEU A 10 -20.59 12.34 -24.23
C LEU A 10 -20.69 13.81 -24.65
N GLY A 11 -20.48 14.75 -23.73
CA GLY A 11 -20.48 16.19 -24.02
C GLY A 11 -19.33 16.60 -24.94
N THR A 12 -18.12 16.09 -24.69
CA THR A 12 -16.93 16.36 -25.54
C THR A 12 -17.04 15.69 -26.91
N ILE A 13 -17.56 14.46 -26.98
CA ILE A 13 -17.89 13.80 -28.25
C ILE A 13 -18.95 14.60 -29.01
N GLY A 14 -19.97 15.12 -28.34
CA GLY A 14 -21.00 15.97 -28.95
C GLY A 14 -20.43 17.26 -29.53
N VAL A 15 -19.58 17.97 -28.77
CA VAL A 15 -18.90 19.18 -29.24
C VAL A 15 -17.96 18.88 -30.41
N ALA A 16 -17.20 17.78 -30.35
CA ALA A 16 -16.36 17.33 -31.45
C ALA A 16 -17.20 17.01 -32.70
N ILE A 17 -18.29 16.25 -32.59
CA ILE A 17 -19.18 15.93 -33.72
C ILE A 17 -19.76 17.21 -34.35
N VAL A 18 -20.19 18.17 -33.54
CA VAL A 18 -20.75 19.45 -34.03
C VAL A 18 -19.67 20.32 -34.70
N THR A 19 -18.47 20.43 -34.13
CA THR A 19 -17.36 21.19 -34.74
C THR A 19 -16.78 20.51 -35.98
N PHE A 20 -16.79 19.18 -36.06
CA PHE A 20 -16.33 18.43 -37.23
C PHE A 20 -17.37 18.36 -38.36
N THR A 21 -18.65 18.61 -38.08
CA THR A 21 -19.71 18.69 -39.11
C THR A 21 -19.84 20.09 -39.73
N GLU A 22 -19.50 21.17 -39.02
CA GLU A 22 -19.56 22.52 -39.58
C GLU A 22 -18.41 22.87 -40.55
N LYS A 23 -18.76 23.57 -41.65
CA LYS A 23 -17.82 24.19 -42.58
C LYS A 23 -17.19 25.46 -41.97
N LEU A 24 -16.37 25.30 -40.92
CA LEU A 24 -15.70 26.40 -40.20
C LEU A 24 -14.89 27.36 -41.09
N SER A 25 -14.27 26.85 -42.16
CA SER A 25 -13.59 27.69 -43.16
C SER A 25 -13.37 26.90 -44.46
N LYS A 26 -13.40 27.58 -45.61
CA LYS A 26 -12.94 27.01 -46.88
C LYS A 26 -11.41 26.92 -46.95
N ASN A 27 -10.70 27.72 -46.15
CA ASN A 27 -9.24 27.68 -46.09
C ASN A 27 -8.80 26.55 -45.12
N PRO A 28 -8.10 25.53 -45.62
CA PRO A 28 -7.71 24.36 -44.82
C PRO A 28 -6.79 24.70 -43.64
N ILE A 29 -5.97 25.75 -43.73
CA ILE A 29 -5.05 26.17 -42.66
C ILE A 29 -5.82 26.80 -41.50
N ILE A 30 -6.77 27.70 -41.82
CA ILE A 30 -7.61 28.37 -40.81
C ILE A 30 -8.50 27.34 -40.12
N LYS A 31 -9.06 26.40 -40.90
CA LYS A 31 -9.86 25.29 -40.38
C LYS A 31 -9.05 24.41 -39.41
N PHE A 32 -7.81 24.09 -39.78
CA PHE A 32 -6.88 23.35 -38.91
C PHE A 32 -6.54 24.10 -37.63
N GLY A 33 -6.22 25.39 -37.72
CA GLY A 33 -5.93 26.24 -36.56
C GLY A 33 -7.10 26.30 -35.59
N SER A 34 -8.34 26.41 -36.10
CA SER A 34 -9.54 26.41 -35.24
C SER A 34 -9.72 25.10 -34.46
N TYR A 35 -9.42 23.94 -35.07
CA TYR A 35 -9.52 22.65 -34.37
C TYR A 35 -8.53 22.53 -33.22
N ILE A 36 -7.30 23.02 -33.40
CA ILE A 36 -6.28 23.03 -32.32
C ILE A 36 -6.72 23.90 -31.16
N VAL A 37 -7.27 25.09 -31.44
CA VAL A 37 -7.72 26.02 -30.40
C VAL A 37 -8.89 25.44 -29.61
N TYR A 38 -9.90 24.87 -30.27
CA TYR A 38 -11.02 24.23 -29.58
C TYR A 38 -10.57 23.04 -28.74
N PHE A 39 -9.64 22.24 -29.25
CA PHE A 39 -9.06 21.12 -28.52
C PHE A 39 -8.32 21.60 -27.25
N ALA A 40 -7.43 22.58 -27.39
CA ALA A 40 -6.68 23.14 -26.26
C ALA A 40 -7.60 23.74 -25.18
N LEU A 41 -8.74 24.31 -25.58
CA LEU A 41 -9.71 24.91 -24.67
C LEU A 41 -10.51 23.85 -23.89
N ILE A 42 -10.90 22.75 -24.55
CA ILE A 42 -11.52 21.59 -23.90
C ILE A 42 -10.54 20.97 -22.89
N GLU A 43 -9.28 20.81 -23.27
CA GLU A 43 -8.22 20.29 -22.39
C GLU A 43 -7.97 21.18 -21.17
N PHE A 44 -7.92 22.49 -21.37
CA PHE A 44 -7.81 23.44 -20.26
C PHE A 44 -8.97 23.29 -19.27
N ILE A 45 -10.20 23.15 -19.78
CA ILE A 45 -11.39 22.96 -18.93
C ILE A 45 -11.33 21.62 -18.19
N LEU A 46 -10.93 20.53 -18.86
CA LEU A 46 -10.78 19.21 -18.23
C LEU A 46 -9.72 19.21 -17.13
N TYR A 47 -8.59 19.88 -17.35
CA TYR A 47 -7.51 20.00 -16.37
C TYR A 47 -7.96 20.75 -15.10
N GLN A 48 -8.69 21.86 -15.27
CA GLN A 48 -9.22 22.63 -14.13
C GLN A 48 -10.27 21.84 -13.33
N ILE A 49 -11.09 21.01 -13.99
CA ILE A 49 -12.19 20.26 -13.34
C ILE A 49 -11.68 18.99 -12.62
N THR A 50 -10.54 18.44 -13.03
CA THR A 50 -9.98 17.20 -12.47
C THR A 50 -8.98 17.42 -11.34
N ASP A 51 -8.89 18.64 -10.79
CA ASP A 51 -7.97 19.02 -9.71
C ASP A 51 -6.51 18.60 -9.98
N GLY A 52 -6.08 18.60 -11.25
CA GLY A 52 -4.72 18.22 -11.65
C GLY A 52 -4.37 16.73 -11.48
N ILE A 53 -5.36 15.85 -11.28
CA ILE A 53 -5.15 14.38 -11.34
C ILE A 53 -4.61 14.03 -12.75
N GLU A 54 -3.71 13.05 -12.91
CA GLU A 54 -3.08 12.70 -14.21
C GLU A 54 -3.98 11.95 -15.22
N ILE A 55 -5.22 11.59 -14.85
CA ILE A 55 -6.22 10.97 -15.74
C ILE A 55 -6.48 11.75 -17.05
N PRO A 56 -6.48 13.10 -17.08
CA PRO A 56 -6.55 13.92 -18.27
C PRO A 56 -5.42 13.61 -19.24
N LEU A 57 -4.21 13.24 -18.81
CA LEU A 57 -3.08 13.03 -19.73
C LEU A 57 -3.27 11.79 -20.61
N LEU A 58 -3.94 10.76 -20.08
CA LEU A 58 -4.23 9.52 -20.79
C LEU A 58 -5.43 9.69 -21.74
N ILE A 59 -6.46 10.40 -21.28
CA ILE A 59 -7.59 10.82 -22.11
C ILE A 59 -7.10 11.75 -23.22
N LEU A 60 -6.33 12.78 -22.89
CA LEU A 60 -5.62 13.70 -23.79
C LEU A 60 -4.78 12.93 -24.81
N GLY A 61 -3.94 11.98 -24.38
CA GLY A 61 -3.09 11.23 -25.30
C GLY A 61 -3.90 10.37 -26.28
N VAL A 62 -5.01 9.77 -25.83
CA VAL A 62 -5.91 9.00 -26.69
C VAL A 62 -6.68 9.92 -27.64
N PHE A 63 -7.18 11.06 -27.17
CA PHE A 63 -7.90 12.02 -28.00
C PHE A 63 -6.98 12.76 -28.98
N VAL A 64 -5.76 13.13 -28.59
CA VAL A 64 -4.69 13.66 -29.47
C VAL A 64 -4.30 12.59 -30.48
N GLY A 65 -4.12 11.34 -30.06
CA GLY A 65 -3.81 10.23 -30.96
C GLY A 65 -4.91 10.03 -32.00
N ILE A 66 -6.17 9.99 -31.57
CA ILE A 66 -7.34 9.88 -32.45
C ILE A 66 -7.46 11.11 -33.36
N ALA A 67 -7.25 12.32 -32.85
CA ALA A 67 -7.30 13.56 -33.62
C ALA A 67 -6.19 13.60 -34.68
N LEU A 68 -4.96 13.20 -34.34
CA LEU A 68 -3.84 13.08 -35.27
C LEU A 68 -4.09 12.00 -36.33
N LEU A 69 -4.68 10.87 -35.94
CA LEU A 69 -5.03 9.78 -36.86
C LEU A 69 -6.17 10.19 -37.80
N ILE A 70 -7.18 10.91 -37.29
CA ILE A 70 -8.25 11.53 -38.10
C ILE A 70 -7.68 12.61 -39.01
N LEU A 71 -6.71 13.41 -38.57
CA LEU A 71 -6.03 14.42 -39.39
C LEU A 71 -5.17 13.80 -40.50
N LEU A 72 -4.52 12.66 -40.22
CA LEU A 72 -3.80 11.87 -41.22
C LEU A 72 -4.77 11.25 -42.24
N VAL A 73 -5.87 10.65 -41.78
CA VAL A 73 -6.84 9.94 -42.63
C VAL A 73 -7.75 10.89 -43.41
N LYS A 74 -8.27 11.96 -42.79
CA LYS A 74 -9.10 12.99 -43.42
C LYS A 74 -8.28 14.13 -44.04
N GLY A 75 -6.96 14.00 -44.09
CA GLY A 75 -6.00 15.05 -44.44
C GLY A 75 -6.21 15.65 -45.83
N SER A 76 -7.19 16.55 -45.95
CA SER A 76 -7.28 17.53 -47.02
C SER A 76 -5.99 18.35 -47.13
N PHE A 77 -5.16 18.45 -46.07
CA PHE A 77 -3.85 19.11 -46.11
C PHE A 77 -2.79 18.36 -46.95
N ILE A 78 -2.67 17.03 -46.80
CA ILE A 78 -1.76 16.20 -47.63
C ILE A 78 -2.24 16.17 -49.09
N LEU A 79 -3.55 16.26 -49.31
CA LEU A 79 -4.16 16.33 -50.64
C LEU A 79 -4.01 17.69 -51.34
N THR A 80 -3.75 18.79 -50.61
CA THR A 80 -3.70 20.15 -51.21
C THR A 80 -2.29 20.63 -51.60
N SER A 81 -1.22 20.10 -50.99
CA SER A 81 0.16 20.47 -51.39
C SER A 81 0.49 19.86 -52.77
N SER A 82 1.07 20.63 -53.69
CA SER A 82 1.50 20.13 -55.00
C SER A 82 2.87 19.42 -54.96
N ASN A 83 3.69 19.68 -53.94
CA ASN A 83 5.05 19.16 -53.83
C ASN A 83 5.10 17.85 -53.03
N VAL A 84 5.44 16.76 -53.73
CA VAL A 84 5.46 15.38 -53.20
C VAL A 84 6.44 15.20 -52.04
N THR A 85 7.59 15.90 -52.07
CA THR A 85 8.63 15.80 -51.03
C THR A 85 8.13 16.31 -49.67
N ILE A 86 7.41 17.43 -49.67
CA ILE A 86 6.86 18.03 -48.44
C ILE A 86 5.82 17.11 -47.80
N LYS A 87 5.03 16.40 -48.61
CA LYS A 87 4.04 15.43 -48.10
C LYS A 87 4.72 14.33 -47.30
N TYR A 88 5.76 13.71 -47.84
CA TYR A 88 6.47 12.64 -47.16
C TYR A 88 7.13 13.10 -45.85
N ILE A 89 7.79 14.25 -45.84
CA ILE A 89 8.44 14.79 -44.63
C ILE A 89 7.40 14.99 -43.51
N VAL A 90 6.28 15.63 -43.84
CA VAL A 90 5.19 15.88 -42.87
C VAL A 90 4.56 14.57 -42.40
N SER A 91 4.33 13.61 -43.30
CA SER A 91 3.81 12.28 -42.95
C SER A 91 4.74 11.52 -42.02
N PHE A 92 6.06 11.51 -42.27
CA PHE A 92 7.03 10.84 -41.39
C PHE A 92 7.15 11.52 -40.03
N PHE A 93 7.09 12.85 -39.97
CA PHE A 93 7.05 13.58 -38.71
C PHE A 93 5.83 13.20 -37.86
N PHE A 94 4.63 13.22 -38.46
CA PHE A 94 3.41 12.82 -37.76
C PHE A 94 3.40 11.34 -37.38
N LEU A 95 3.99 10.47 -38.20
CA LEU A 95 4.16 9.06 -37.86
C LEU A 95 5.07 8.90 -36.63
N GLY A 96 6.20 9.61 -36.57
CA GLY A 96 7.08 9.62 -35.40
C GLY A 96 6.39 10.15 -34.15
N LEU A 97 5.62 11.23 -34.28
CA LEU A 97 4.82 11.80 -33.18
C LEU A 97 3.75 10.81 -32.69
N ALA A 98 3.09 10.10 -33.61
CA ALA A 98 2.10 9.08 -33.26
C ALA A 98 2.72 7.90 -32.51
N ILE A 99 3.90 7.43 -32.92
CA ILE A 99 4.64 6.36 -32.23
C ILE A 99 5.04 6.83 -30.82
N PHE A 100 5.57 8.05 -30.70
CA PHE A 100 5.94 8.63 -29.39
C PHE A 100 4.73 8.77 -28.46
N ALA A 101 3.61 9.27 -28.97
CA ALA A 101 2.36 9.37 -28.20
C ALA A 101 1.86 7.98 -27.77
N GLY A 102 1.91 6.99 -28.66
CA GLY A 102 1.57 5.60 -28.34
C GLY A 102 2.46 5.03 -27.22
N TYR A 103 3.76 5.28 -27.26
CA TYR A 103 4.69 4.89 -26.20
C TYR A 103 4.36 5.58 -24.86
N LYS A 104 4.08 6.88 -24.87
CA LYS A 104 3.70 7.62 -23.65
C LYS A 104 2.39 7.13 -23.04
N LEU A 105 1.40 6.77 -23.86
CA LEU A 105 0.16 6.15 -23.39
C LEU A 105 0.42 4.78 -22.76
N TYR A 106 1.21 3.93 -23.42
CA TYR A 106 1.59 2.63 -22.86
C TYR A 106 2.29 2.80 -21.51
N ASP A 107 3.27 3.69 -21.41
CA ASP A 107 4.04 3.90 -20.18
C ASP A 107 3.17 4.51 -19.07
N SER A 108 2.25 5.43 -19.40
CA SER A 108 1.29 6.01 -18.45
C SER A 108 0.34 4.96 -17.84
N ILE A 109 -0.08 3.96 -18.61
CA ILE A 109 -0.89 2.83 -18.09
C ILE A 109 0.00 1.87 -17.31
N MET A 110 1.17 1.52 -17.85
CA MET A 110 1.99 0.42 -17.34
C MET A 110 2.82 0.80 -16.12
N ASN A 111 3.25 2.06 -15.99
CA ASN A 111 4.01 2.56 -14.84
C ASN A 111 3.27 2.32 -13.50
N PRO A 112 2.02 2.82 -13.28
CA PRO A 112 1.32 2.59 -12.02
C PRO A 112 1.01 1.10 -11.76
N ILE A 113 0.83 0.29 -12.81
CA ILE A 113 0.63 -1.16 -12.66
C ILE A 113 1.90 -1.83 -12.13
N ARG A 114 3.05 -1.58 -12.77
CA ARG A 114 4.36 -2.09 -12.33
C ARG A 114 4.70 -1.61 -10.92
N PHE A 115 4.45 -0.34 -10.63
CA PHE A 115 4.62 0.23 -9.30
C PHE A 115 3.80 -0.50 -8.24
N ASN A 116 2.50 -0.72 -8.49
CA ASN A 116 1.66 -1.40 -7.51
C ASN A 116 2.04 -2.88 -7.31
N ALA A 117 2.45 -3.57 -8.37
CA ALA A 117 2.93 -4.96 -8.26
C ALA A 117 4.20 -5.05 -7.39
N GLU A 118 5.20 -4.20 -7.67
CA GLU A 118 6.46 -4.17 -6.92
C GLU A 118 6.24 -3.68 -5.48
N LYS A 119 5.41 -2.66 -5.28
CA LYS A 119 4.98 -2.19 -3.95
C LYS A 119 4.38 -3.33 -3.14
N HIS A 120 3.47 -4.11 -3.71
CA HIS A 120 2.83 -5.23 -3.02
C HIS A 120 3.86 -6.27 -2.56
N VAL A 121 4.84 -6.61 -3.42
CA VAL A 121 5.92 -7.55 -3.05
C VAL A 121 6.76 -7.02 -1.89
N ARG A 122 7.18 -5.74 -1.95
CA ARG A 122 7.99 -5.12 -0.91
C ARG A 122 7.24 -4.93 0.41
N TYR A 123 5.99 -4.50 0.33
CA TYR A 123 5.10 -4.35 1.48
C TYR A 123 4.89 -5.67 2.18
N LYS A 124 4.57 -6.74 1.44
CA LYS A 124 4.40 -8.07 2.02
C LYS A 124 5.63 -8.48 2.83
N ALA A 125 6.82 -8.40 2.24
CA ALA A 125 8.04 -8.77 2.93
C ALA A 125 8.32 -7.91 4.19
N ALA A 126 8.09 -6.60 4.11
CA ALA A 126 8.27 -5.71 5.26
C ALA A 126 7.22 -5.95 6.36
N ILE A 127 5.97 -6.23 6.00
CA ILE A 127 4.89 -6.59 6.93
C ILE A 127 5.22 -7.89 7.65
N ASP A 128 5.72 -8.90 6.94
CA ASP A 128 6.10 -10.17 7.56
C ASP A 128 7.21 -9.96 8.61
N GLU A 129 8.16 -9.07 8.34
CA GLU A 129 9.20 -8.70 9.29
C GLU A 129 8.66 -7.88 10.48
N LEU A 130 7.75 -6.93 10.25
CA LEU A 130 7.05 -6.20 11.32
C LEU A 130 6.21 -7.15 12.20
N LYS A 131 5.56 -8.17 11.63
CA LYS A 131 4.83 -9.22 12.36
C LYS A 131 5.78 -10.04 13.24
N ARG A 132 7.00 -10.33 12.76
CA ARG A 132 8.05 -10.99 13.53
C ARG A 132 8.53 -10.12 14.70
N ILE A 133 8.81 -8.84 14.46
CA ILE A 133 9.18 -7.87 15.51
C ILE A 133 8.08 -7.83 16.58
N ARG A 134 6.81 -7.71 16.17
CA ARG A 134 5.67 -7.76 17.10
C ARG A 134 5.63 -9.04 17.92
N THR A 135 5.89 -10.18 17.29
CA THR A 135 5.88 -11.48 17.97
C THR A 135 6.99 -11.56 19.02
N ALA A 136 8.19 -11.10 18.67
CA ALA A 136 9.32 -11.01 19.58
C ALA A 136 9.04 -10.03 20.74
N GLN A 137 8.49 -8.85 20.46
CA GLN A 137 8.10 -7.85 21.48
C GLN A 137 7.07 -8.42 22.45
N LYS A 138 6.06 -9.13 21.95
CA LYS A 138 5.05 -9.79 22.81
C LYS A 138 5.67 -10.87 23.69
N ALA A 139 6.65 -11.63 23.17
CA ALA A 139 7.39 -12.59 23.98
C ALA A 139 8.26 -11.89 25.04
N TYR A 140 8.96 -10.82 24.66
CA TYR A 140 9.81 -10.02 25.56
C TYR A 140 8.98 -9.42 26.71
N LYS A 141 7.81 -8.85 26.41
CA LYS A 141 6.88 -8.34 27.41
C LYS A 141 6.36 -9.41 28.36
N ARG A 142 6.15 -10.65 27.91
CA ARG A 142 5.71 -11.73 28.81
C ARG A 142 6.76 -12.10 29.85
N GLU A 143 8.04 -12.03 29.50
CA GLU A 143 9.14 -12.39 30.41
C GLU A 143 9.61 -11.21 31.27
N PHE A 144 9.59 -9.99 30.74
CA PHE A 144 10.14 -8.80 31.42
C PHE A 144 9.11 -7.74 31.83
N ASP A 145 7.82 -7.97 31.55
CA ASP A 145 6.69 -7.05 31.81
C ASP A 145 6.81 -5.66 31.13
N LYS A 146 7.70 -5.53 30.15
CA LYS A 146 7.94 -4.31 29.37
C LYS A 146 8.32 -4.63 27.93
N TYR A 147 8.12 -3.70 27.01
CA TYR A 147 8.73 -3.78 25.68
C TYR A 147 10.17 -3.24 25.69
N THR A 148 10.94 -3.53 24.64
CA THR A 148 12.30 -2.98 24.46
C THR A 148 12.32 -2.00 23.29
N PRO A 149 12.97 -0.82 23.40
CA PRO A 149 13.13 0.10 22.27
C PRO A 149 14.26 -0.36 21.33
N ASP A 150 15.18 -1.19 21.80
CA ASP A 150 16.38 -1.58 21.06
C ASP A 150 16.20 -2.91 20.31
N LEU A 151 16.47 -2.89 19.00
CA LEU A 151 16.38 -4.05 18.11
C LEU A 151 17.47 -5.08 18.40
N ASP A 152 18.66 -4.65 18.79
CA ASP A 152 19.78 -5.57 19.06
C ASP A 152 19.53 -6.36 20.35
N SER A 153 18.97 -5.72 21.38
CA SER A 153 18.50 -6.37 22.61
C SER A 153 17.39 -7.39 22.32
N LEU A 154 16.47 -7.06 21.42
CA LEU A 154 15.40 -7.96 21.00
C LEU A 154 15.96 -9.16 20.22
N ARG A 155 16.93 -8.92 19.33
CA ARG A 155 17.65 -9.97 18.60
C ARG A 155 18.38 -10.91 19.56
N HIS A 156 19.12 -10.35 20.52
CA HIS A 156 19.84 -11.14 21.52
C HIS A 156 18.86 -12.02 22.33
N PHE A 157 17.72 -11.46 22.73
CA PHE A 157 16.67 -12.23 23.41
C PHE A 157 16.13 -13.38 22.56
N ILE A 158 15.99 -13.22 21.24
CA ILE A 158 15.57 -14.31 20.36
C ILE A 158 16.64 -15.42 20.30
N GLU A 159 17.91 -15.05 20.26
CA GLU A 159 19.04 -15.99 20.13
C GLU A 159 19.32 -16.80 21.39
N THR A 160 19.32 -16.16 22.55
CA THR A 160 19.77 -16.75 23.82
C THR A 160 18.63 -16.97 24.81
N GLY A 161 17.49 -16.34 24.58
CA GLY A 161 16.37 -16.34 25.50
C GLY A 161 15.53 -17.61 25.46
N GLU A 162 14.98 -17.94 26.62
CA GLU A 162 13.92 -18.92 26.79
C GLU A 162 12.63 -18.19 27.14
N MET A 163 11.51 -18.66 26.60
CA MET A 163 10.19 -18.19 26.97
C MET A 163 9.44 -19.24 27.78
N THR A 164 8.59 -18.76 28.68
CA THR A 164 7.71 -19.55 29.51
C THR A 164 6.45 -19.90 28.71
N VAL A 165 6.27 -21.17 28.37
CA VAL A 165 5.06 -21.68 27.70
C VAL A 165 4.18 -22.36 28.73
N ILE A 166 3.02 -21.74 28.98
CA ILE A 166 2.01 -22.28 29.89
C ILE A 166 1.03 -23.11 29.05
N LYS A 167 1.11 -24.43 29.20
CA LYS A 167 0.19 -25.39 28.58
C LYS A 167 -1.03 -25.55 29.48
N ARG A 168 -2.20 -25.08 29.00
CA ARG A 168 -3.49 -25.28 29.66
C ARG A 168 -4.36 -26.16 28.78
N ILE A 169 -4.59 -27.41 29.21
CA ILE A 169 -5.50 -28.34 28.53
C ILE A 169 -6.61 -28.71 29.50
N GLY A 170 -7.83 -28.80 28.98
CA GLY A 170 -9.01 -29.20 29.74
C GLY A 170 -9.69 -28.02 30.45
N GLU A 171 -11.00 -28.08 30.46
CA GLU A 171 -11.87 -27.18 31.22
C GLU A 171 -12.24 -27.82 32.55
N VAL A 172 -12.56 -26.98 33.54
CA VAL A 172 -13.07 -27.47 34.82
C VAL A 172 -14.49 -27.99 34.59
N PRO A 173 -14.81 -29.26 34.90
CA PRO A 173 -16.17 -29.76 34.80
C PRO A 173 -17.13 -29.00 35.72
N ASP A 174 -18.36 -28.75 35.26
CA ASP A 174 -19.39 -28.04 36.02
C ASP A 174 -19.63 -28.63 37.41
N SER A 175 -19.57 -29.96 37.55
CA SER A 175 -19.72 -30.64 38.84
C SER A 175 -18.62 -30.26 39.84
N ILE A 176 -17.37 -30.17 39.39
CA ILE A 176 -16.22 -29.76 40.21
C ILE A 176 -16.30 -28.27 40.51
N TYR A 177 -16.79 -27.46 39.56
CA TYR A 177 -17.02 -26.04 39.76
C TYR A 177 -18.06 -25.79 40.86
N LEU A 178 -19.23 -26.44 40.79
CA LEU A 178 -20.29 -26.36 41.79
C LEU A 178 -19.81 -26.88 43.16
N GLN A 179 -19.08 -28.00 43.19
CA GLN A 179 -18.55 -28.60 44.42
C GLN A 179 -17.54 -27.69 45.14
N ASN A 180 -16.84 -26.82 44.40
CA ASN A 180 -15.86 -25.88 44.96
C ASN A 180 -16.47 -24.49 45.21
N ASN A 181 -17.77 -24.41 45.52
CA ASN A 181 -18.49 -23.18 45.83
C ASN A 181 -18.49 -22.16 44.69
N ASN A 182 -18.59 -22.61 43.44
CA ASN A 182 -18.56 -21.75 42.24
C ASN A 182 -17.27 -20.91 42.14
N ASP A 183 -16.17 -21.39 42.70
CA ASP A 183 -14.86 -20.74 42.66
C ASP A 183 -13.94 -21.47 41.68
N LEU A 184 -13.69 -20.82 40.53
CA LEU A 184 -12.89 -21.40 39.44
C LEU A 184 -11.46 -21.73 39.89
N ALA A 185 -10.83 -20.88 40.72
CA ALA A 185 -9.45 -21.08 41.14
C ALA A 185 -9.32 -22.27 42.09
N LYS A 186 -10.30 -22.48 42.97
CA LYS A 186 -10.37 -23.68 43.82
C LYS A 186 -10.65 -24.93 43.01
N ALA A 187 -11.55 -24.83 42.04
CA ALA A 187 -11.91 -25.94 41.16
C ALA A 187 -10.73 -26.38 40.28
N GLU A 188 -9.96 -25.45 39.69
CA GLU A 188 -8.74 -25.76 38.94
C GLU A 188 -7.69 -26.47 39.82
N LYS A 189 -7.47 -25.99 41.04
CA LYS A 189 -6.56 -26.65 42.01
C LYS A 189 -7.03 -28.06 42.35
N TYR A 190 -8.34 -28.26 42.46
CA TYR A 190 -8.91 -29.58 42.72
C TYR A 190 -8.70 -30.52 41.53
N CYS A 191 -8.94 -30.07 40.30
CA CYS A 191 -8.67 -30.82 39.07
C CYS A 191 -7.20 -31.27 38.95
N LEU A 192 -6.25 -30.39 39.31
CA LEU A 192 -4.83 -30.74 39.37
C LEU A 192 -4.52 -31.76 40.46
N LYS A 193 -5.13 -31.62 41.63
CA LYS A 193 -4.93 -32.52 42.77
C LYS A 193 -5.41 -33.94 42.47
N ILE A 194 -6.57 -34.08 41.83
CA ILE A 194 -7.13 -35.38 41.46
C ILE A 194 -6.52 -35.96 40.18
N LYS A 195 -5.60 -35.21 39.53
CA LYS A 195 -5.03 -35.55 38.21
C LYS A 195 -6.12 -35.91 37.21
N LEU A 196 -7.13 -35.05 37.10
CA LEU A 196 -8.25 -35.25 36.19
C LEU A 196 -7.71 -35.48 34.78
N ASP A 197 -8.13 -36.57 34.15
CA ASP A 197 -7.68 -36.92 32.80
C ASP A 197 -8.06 -35.80 31.81
N GLY A 198 -7.12 -35.43 30.95
CA GLY A 198 -7.25 -34.26 30.07
C GLY A 198 -7.12 -32.89 30.74
N PHE A 199 -6.93 -32.78 32.06
CA PHE A 199 -6.71 -31.50 32.75
C PHE A 199 -5.22 -31.30 33.09
N VAL A 200 -4.53 -30.49 32.27
CA VAL A 200 -3.10 -30.21 32.44
C VAL A 200 -2.87 -28.72 32.61
N ARG A 201 -2.11 -28.34 33.63
CA ARG A 201 -1.51 -27.02 33.78
C ARG A 201 -0.02 -27.23 33.97
N ASP A 202 0.75 -27.06 32.90
CA ASP A 202 2.19 -27.27 32.91
C ASP A 202 2.89 -26.00 32.41
N THR A 203 4.05 -25.70 33.00
CA THR A 203 4.84 -24.52 32.68
C THR A 203 6.24 -24.97 32.34
N ASN A 204 6.56 -24.93 31.05
CA ASN A 204 7.88 -25.32 30.55
C ASN A 204 8.59 -24.13 29.94
N ARG A 205 9.90 -24.08 30.11
CA ARG A 205 10.75 -23.11 29.42
C ARG A 205 11.21 -23.73 28.11
N VAL A 206 11.07 -22.98 27.02
CA VAL A 206 11.49 -23.40 25.68
C VAL A 206 12.30 -22.29 25.03
N ALA A 207 13.27 -22.67 24.21
CA ALA A 207 14.06 -21.71 23.44
C ALA A 207 13.14 -20.92 22.49
N ILE A 208 13.28 -19.60 22.47
CA ILE A 208 12.47 -18.71 21.64
C ILE A 208 12.76 -18.95 20.17
N LYS A 209 14.04 -19.08 19.83
CA LYS A 209 14.51 -19.43 18.50
C LYS A 209 13.80 -20.67 17.95
N ASP A 210 13.81 -21.76 18.70
CA ASP A 210 13.28 -23.05 18.24
C ASP A 210 11.74 -23.09 18.19
N THR A 211 11.07 -22.19 18.92
CA THR A 211 9.61 -22.17 19.04
C THR A 211 8.96 -21.15 18.09
N LEU A 212 9.45 -19.90 18.10
CA LEU A 212 8.85 -18.79 17.34
C LEU A 212 9.58 -18.49 16.03
N PHE A 213 10.85 -18.91 15.90
CA PHE A 213 11.74 -18.51 14.79
C PHE A 213 12.49 -19.70 14.16
N LYS A 214 11.92 -20.91 14.25
CA LYS A 214 12.60 -22.18 13.92
C LYS A 214 13.26 -22.20 12.54
N ASP A 215 12.58 -21.64 11.54
CA ASP A 215 13.02 -21.62 10.14
C ASP A 215 13.42 -20.21 9.68
N TYR A 216 13.71 -19.31 10.62
CA TYR A 216 14.04 -17.92 10.34
C TYR A 216 15.52 -17.61 10.58
N ASP A 217 16.14 -16.91 9.62
CA ASP A 217 17.51 -16.41 9.75
C ASP A 217 17.53 -15.14 10.59
N ILE A 218 17.94 -15.28 11.85
CA ILE A 218 17.97 -14.19 12.84
C ILE A 218 18.87 -13.03 12.41
N ASN A 219 19.87 -13.24 11.55
CA ASN A 219 20.74 -12.15 11.08
C ASN A 219 19.94 -11.07 10.32
N LYS A 220 18.82 -11.47 9.70
CA LYS A 220 17.92 -10.60 8.96
C LYS A 220 16.91 -9.88 9.87
N PHE A 221 16.86 -10.23 11.15
CA PHE A 221 15.88 -9.68 12.08
C PHE A 221 15.98 -8.16 12.19
N GLY A 222 14.88 -7.47 11.96
CA GLY A 222 14.84 -6.01 12.06
C GLY A 222 15.52 -5.27 10.90
N ILE A 223 15.93 -5.97 9.85
CA ILE A 223 16.43 -5.37 8.60
C ILE A 223 15.26 -5.22 7.62
N VAL A 224 15.10 -4.04 7.04
CA VAL A 224 14.07 -3.75 6.04
C VAL A 224 14.41 -4.48 4.73
N PRO A 225 13.54 -5.37 4.23
CA PRO A 225 13.76 -6.07 2.96
C PRO A 225 13.93 -5.10 1.78
N PHE A 226 14.69 -5.51 0.77
CA PHE A 226 14.94 -4.71 -0.46
C PHE A 226 15.66 -3.38 -0.24
N THR A 227 16.35 -3.22 0.90
CA THR A 227 17.18 -2.06 1.20
C THR A 227 18.63 -2.45 1.44
N ASP A 228 19.53 -1.47 1.41
CA ASP A 228 20.97 -1.65 1.67
C ASP A 228 21.25 -1.75 3.18
N GLY A 229 20.57 -2.68 3.87
CA GLY A 229 20.76 -2.93 5.31
C GLY A 229 20.10 -1.91 6.24
N LEU A 230 19.10 -1.16 5.75
CA LEU A 230 18.31 -0.25 6.59
C LEU A 230 17.60 -1.06 7.68
N ARG A 231 17.55 -0.54 8.91
CA ARG A 231 16.82 -1.15 10.02
C ARG A 231 15.47 -0.48 10.23
N PHE A 232 14.50 -1.21 10.77
CA PHE A 232 13.25 -0.60 11.23
C PHE A 232 13.53 0.37 12.37
N ASP A 233 12.83 1.49 12.38
CA ASP A 233 12.84 2.42 13.51
C ASP A 233 11.91 1.85 14.59
N MET A 234 12.37 1.79 15.84
CA MET A 234 11.64 1.14 16.93
C MET A 234 11.78 1.94 18.21
N ASP A 235 10.68 2.08 18.94
CA ASP A 235 10.66 2.79 20.22
C ASP A 235 9.55 2.23 21.14
N THR A 236 9.58 2.65 22.40
CA THR A 236 8.60 2.28 23.42
C THR A 236 8.16 3.48 24.24
N ALA A 237 6.91 3.47 24.68
CA ALA A 237 6.36 4.53 25.52
C ALA A 237 5.46 3.94 26.62
N TYR A 238 5.09 4.78 27.57
CA TYR A 238 4.05 4.46 28.55
C TYR A 238 2.84 5.35 28.30
N VAL A 239 1.72 4.72 28.00
CA VAL A 239 0.43 5.40 27.79
C VAL A 239 -0.46 5.14 29.00
N THR A 240 -1.17 6.17 29.43
CA THR A 240 -2.09 6.07 30.56
C THR A 240 -3.48 5.67 30.08
N ALA A 241 -4.01 4.56 30.59
CA ALA A 241 -5.35 4.09 30.30
C ALA A 241 -6.26 4.17 31.54
N GLY A 242 -7.58 4.21 31.32
CA GLY A 242 -8.56 4.12 32.41
C GLY A 242 -8.53 5.29 33.39
N GLY A 243 -8.41 6.53 32.90
CA GLY A 243 -8.59 7.73 33.72
C GLY A 243 -7.38 8.20 34.54
N GLY A 244 -6.20 7.60 34.37
CA GLY A 244 -4.97 8.13 35.00
C GLY A 244 -4.08 7.10 35.70
N GLU A 245 -4.66 5.97 36.12
CA GLU A 245 -4.04 5.08 37.10
C GLU A 245 -3.26 3.92 36.49
N LEU A 246 -3.67 3.44 35.30
CA LEU A 246 -3.03 2.28 34.66
C LEU A 246 -2.01 2.75 33.62
N LYS A 247 -0.72 2.55 33.89
CA LYS A 247 0.36 2.78 32.91
C LYS A 247 0.56 1.53 32.06
N ILE A 248 0.30 1.64 30.77
CA ILE A 248 0.49 0.55 29.80
C ILE A 248 1.76 0.84 29.01
N ASN A 249 2.72 -0.09 29.06
CA ASN A 249 3.87 -0.06 28.16
C ASN A 249 3.41 -0.45 26.74
N VAL A 250 3.69 0.41 25.77
CA VAL A 250 3.41 0.27 24.34
C VAL A 250 4.71 0.34 23.54
N PHE A 251 4.70 -0.19 22.32
CA PHE A 251 5.84 -0.15 21.40
C PHE A 251 5.37 0.27 20.01
N GLU A 252 6.27 0.82 19.22
CA GLU A 252 6.08 1.06 17.79
C GLU A 252 7.32 0.59 17.05
N ALA A 253 7.13 -0.10 15.92
CA ALA A 253 8.18 -0.34 14.94
C ALA A 253 7.68 0.10 13.56
N LYS A 254 8.48 0.87 12.83
CA LYS A 254 8.06 1.54 11.58
C LYS A 254 9.14 1.66 10.52
N VAL A 255 8.71 1.87 9.28
CA VAL A 255 9.54 2.20 8.13
C VAL A 255 8.78 3.14 7.20
N SER A 256 9.47 4.15 6.67
CA SER A 256 8.88 5.09 5.73
C SER A 256 8.72 4.48 4.34
N ASN A 257 7.72 4.92 3.57
CA ASN A 257 7.58 4.52 2.17
C ASN A 257 8.74 4.99 1.29
N LEU A 258 9.38 6.12 1.64
CA LEU A 258 10.52 6.63 0.89
C LEU A 258 11.71 5.67 0.96
N ASP A 259 11.89 5.01 2.10
CA ASP A 259 12.95 4.04 2.30
C ASP A 259 12.57 2.67 1.73
N LEU A 260 11.36 2.19 2.05
CA LEU A 260 10.90 0.86 1.63
C LEU A 260 10.73 0.74 0.11
N LEU A 261 10.24 1.79 -0.54
CA LEU A 261 9.97 1.82 -1.98
C LEU A 261 11.09 2.53 -2.76
N LYS A 262 12.27 2.70 -2.14
CA LYS A 262 13.42 3.34 -2.77
C LYS A 262 13.75 2.65 -4.10
N GLY A 263 13.97 3.45 -5.14
CA GLY A 263 14.23 2.98 -6.50
C GLY A 263 12.98 2.78 -7.38
N LEU A 264 11.78 2.94 -6.83
CA LEU A 264 10.55 3.03 -7.63
C LEU A 264 10.26 4.48 -8.04
N ASP A 265 9.19 4.68 -8.81
CA ASP A 265 8.76 6.01 -9.25
C ASP A 265 8.50 6.93 -8.04
N ARG A 266 9.33 7.96 -7.92
CA ARG A 266 9.30 8.89 -6.78
C ARG A 266 7.97 9.64 -6.69
N GLN A 267 7.37 10.02 -7.81
CA GLN A 267 6.11 10.77 -7.79
C GLN A 267 4.98 9.89 -7.26
N LEU A 268 4.95 8.61 -7.66
CA LEU A 268 3.97 7.66 -7.13
C LEU A 268 4.15 7.42 -5.62
N ILE A 269 5.39 7.41 -5.10
CA ILE A 269 5.65 7.32 -3.65
C ILE A 269 5.15 8.58 -2.93
N LEU A 270 5.41 9.76 -3.47
CA LEU A 270 4.94 11.02 -2.87
C LEU A 270 3.41 11.10 -2.86
N ASN A 271 2.76 10.75 -3.97
CA ASN A 271 1.29 10.69 -4.06
C ASN A 271 0.70 9.74 -3.01
N LEU A 272 1.36 8.59 -2.78
CA LEU A 272 0.95 7.62 -1.75
C LEU A 272 1.09 8.19 -0.33
N ASN A 273 2.19 8.89 -0.05
CA ASN A 273 2.43 9.52 1.24
C ASN A 273 1.48 10.67 1.51
N ASP A 274 1.23 11.52 0.50
CA ASP A 274 0.27 12.61 0.58
C ASP A 274 -1.15 12.08 0.87
N TYR A 275 -1.53 10.98 0.24
CA TYR A 275 -2.79 10.30 0.54
C TYR A 275 -2.84 9.80 1.99
N ALA A 276 -1.77 9.17 2.49
CA ALA A 276 -1.71 8.71 3.88
C ALA A 276 -1.85 9.87 4.87
N ILE A 277 -1.07 10.94 4.68
CA ILE A 277 -1.07 12.13 5.55
C ILE A 277 -2.44 12.81 5.55
N LYS A 278 -3.07 12.98 4.38
CA LYS A 278 -4.43 13.56 4.27
C LYS A 278 -5.49 12.75 5.02
N ASN A 279 -5.26 11.45 5.21
CA ASN A 279 -6.15 10.57 5.96
C ASN A 279 -5.68 10.33 7.41
N ASN A 280 -4.76 11.16 7.93
CA ASN A 280 -4.17 11.02 9.27
C ASN A 280 -3.53 9.63 9.51
N ARG A 281 -2.97 9.01 8.47
CA ARG A 281 -2.24 7.75 8.53
C ARG A 281 -0.75 7.99 8.38
N TYR A 282 0.05 7.14 9.02
CA TYR A 282 1.51 7.16 8.85
C TYR A 282 1.91 6.86 7.39
N PRO A 283 2.77 7.68 6.74
CA PRO A 283 3.22 7.50 5.36
C PRO A 283 4.29 6.40 5.22
N GLY A 284 3.89 5.18 5.52
CA GLY A 284 4.77 4.03 5.63
C GLY A 284 4.05 2.83 6.25
N LEU A 285 4.83 1.83 6.67
CA LEU A 285 4.34 0.70 7.43
C LEU A 285 4.76 0.84 8.88
N LYS A 286 3.82 0.61 9.79
CA LYS A 286 4.09 0.55 11.23
C LYS A 286 3.27 -0.53 11.92
N VAL A 287 3.81 -1.04 13.01
CA VAL A 287 3.13 -1.94 13.94
C VAL A 287 3.24 -1.39 15.36
N GLY A 288 2.14 -1.42 16.09
CA GLY A 288 2.06 -0.74 17.37
C GLY A 288 1.84 0.76 17.24
N ASP A 289 1.78 1.45 18.36
CA ASP A 289 1.62 2.90 18.47
C ASP A 289 2.21 3.37 19.80
N LEU A 290 2.87 4.53 19.80
CA LEU A 290 3.45 5.12 21.00
C LEU A 290 2.46 5.97 21.80
N GLU A 291 1.37 6.42 21.16
CA GLU A 291 0.39 7.34 21.75
C GLU A 291 -0.83 6.60 22.30
N GLU A 292 -1.15 5.42 21.76
CA GLU A 292 -2.30 4.62 22.17
C GLU A 292 -1.99 3.12 22.31
N ASN A 293 -2.75 2.45 23.18
CA ASN A 293 -2.69 0.99 23.27
C ASN A 293 -3.55 0.33 22.17
N ASN A 294 -2.97 0.18 20.98
CA ASN A 294 -3.61 -0.51 19.85
C ASN A 294 -3.36 -2.04 19.83
N ASN A 295 -2.94 -2.65 20.95
CA ASN A 295 -2.60 -4.08 21.04
C ASN A 295 -1.51 -4.59 20.06
N GLY A 296 -0.68 -3.69 19.52
CA GLY A 296 0.34 -4.03 18.53
C GLY A 296 -0.27 -4.31 17.15
N GLU A 297 -1.34 -3.62 16.80
CA GLU A 297 -1.94 -3.71 15.46
C GLU A 297 -1.06 -3.03 14.40
N GLY A 298 -1.14 -3.53 13.18
CA GLY A 298 -0.44 -2.98 12.02
C GLY A 298 -1.32 -1.96 11.30
N ASN A 299 -0.70 -0.99 10.63
CA ASN A 299 -1.42 0.02 9.84
C ASN A 299 -1.72 -0.40 8.39
N TRP A 300 -1.48 -1.67 8.02
CA TRP A 300 -1.65 -2.20 6.66
C TRP A 300 -3.04 -2.78 6.41
N ASP A 301 -3.35 -3.03 5.14
CA ASP A 301 -4.64 -3.58 4.73
C ASP A 301 -4.75 -5.07 5.08
N LYS A 302 -5.97 -5.53 5.39
CA LYS A 302 -6.23 -6.92 5.79
C LYS A 302 -5.86 -7.96 4.73
N GLU A 303 -5.70 -7.55 3.47
CA GLU A 303 -5.23 -8.44 2.39
C GLU A 303 -3.88 -9.09 2.72
N TYR A 304 -2.98 -8.35 3.41
CA TYR A 304 -1.67 -8.85 3.81
C TYR A 304 -1.73 -9.83 4.99
N ASP A 305 -2.85 -9.93 5.70
CA ASP A 305 -3.04 -10.88 6.81
C ASP A 305 -3.67 -12.21 6.34
N ILE A 306 -4.39 -12.19 5.21
CA ILE A 306 -5.09 -13.39 4.69
C ILE A 306 -4.11 -14.36 4.03
N LEU A 307 -3.05 -13.85 3.41
CA LEU A 307 -2.07 -14.63 2.66
C LEU A 307 -1.19 -15.54 3.53
N ASP A 308 -1.20 -15.36 4.86
CA ASP A 308 -0.48 -16.20 5.83
C ASP A 308 -1.27 -17.42 6.31
N LYS A 309 -2.54 -17.57 5.92
CA LYS A 309 -3.41 -18.69 6.37
C LYS A 309 -3.32 -19.96 5.50
N LYS A 310 -2.27 -20.14 4.70
CA LYS A 310 -2.03 -21.34 3.89
C LYS A 310 -0.78 -22.05 4.36
#